data_AF-A0A6B3FCI1-F1
#
_entry.id   AF-A0A6B3FCI1-F1
#
_cell.length_a   1.000
_cell.length_b   1.000
_cell.length_c   1.000
_cell.angle_alpha   90.00
_cell.angle_beta   90.00
_cell.angle_gamma   90.00
#
_symmetry.space_group_name_H-M   'P 1'
#
loop_
_entity.id
_entity.type
_entity.pdbx_description
1 polymer ?
#
loop_
_entity_poly.entity_id
_entity_poly.type
_entity_poly.pdbx_seq_one_letter_code
_entity_poly.pdbx_strand_id
1 'polypeptide(L)' 'GVGNCAASLVQGVEYYKDADPKGKVPGLMHVQFGDYHVKDIEFVAAFDVDAKKVGLDLADAIGASENN' A
#
# COMPACT_ATOMS: atom_id res chain seq x y z
N GLY A 1 7.24 -9.60 -3.37
CA GLY A 1 7.68 -8.86 -4.55
C GLY A 1 7.09 -7.47 -4.49
N VAL A 2 7.95 -6.45 -4.46
CA VAL A 2 7.61 -5.03 -4.37
C VAL A 2 7.47 -4.46 -5.79
N GLY A 3 6.49 -4.96 -6.55
CA GLY A 3 6.17 -4.51 -7.92
C GLY A 3 5.08 -3.43 -7.96
N ASN A 4 4.58 -3.09 -9.15
CA ASN A 4 3.50 -2.10 -9.35
C ASN A 4 2.28 -2.33 -8.46
N CYS A 5 1.80 -3.58 -8.32
CA CYS A 5 0.66 -3.87 -7.45
C CYS A 5 0.94 -3.54 -5.97
N ALA A 6 2.17 -3.78 -5.50
CA ALA A 6 2.57 -3.42 -4.14
C ALA A 6 2.64 -1.90 -3.98
N ALA A 7 3.18 -1.19 -4.98
CA ALA A 7 3.21 0.27 -4.99
C ALA A 7 1.80 0.87 -4.92
N SER A 8 0.87 0.42 -5.77
CA SER A 8 -0.52 0.88 -5.76
C SER A 8 -1.24 0.59 -4.44
N LEU A 9 -0.95 -0.55 -3.80
CA LEU A 9 -1.55 -0.89 -2.51
C LEU A 9 -1.03 0.01 -1.39
N VAL A 10 0.29 0.17 -1.27
CA VAL A 10 0.89 1.02 -0.22
C VAL A 10 0.42 2.47 -0.38
N GLN A 11 0.45 2.99 -1.60
CA GLN A 11 -0.03 4.33 -1.90
C GLN A 11 -1.53 4.48 -1.68
N GLY A 12 -2.32 3.45 -2.01
CA GLY A 12 -3.77 3.46 -1.79
C GLY A 12 -4.14 3.50 -0.31
N VAL A 13 -3.43 2.75 0.54
CA VAL A 13 -3.59 2.81 2.00
C VAL A 13 -3.28 4.21 2.51
N GLU A 14 -2.15 4.78 2.10
CA GLU A 14 -1.74 6.13 2.52
C GLU A 14 -2.72 7.21 2.03
N TYR A 15 -3.19 7.11 0.79
CA TYR A 15 -4.11 8.08 0.18
C TYR A 15 -5.48 8.10 0.87
N TYR A 16 -5.98 6.94 1.30
CA TYR A 16 -7.30 6.80 1.93
C TYR A 16 -7.26 6.66 3.46
N LYS A 17 -6.11 6.89 4.10
CA LYS A 17 -5.95 6.70 5.55
C LYS A 17 -6.92 7.56 6.39
N ASP A 18 -7.31 8.71 5.87
CA ASP A 18 -8.22 9.68 6.53
C ASP A 18 -9.64 9.69 5.91
N ALA A 19 -9.97 8.71 5.07
CA ALA A 19 -11.30 8.62 4.48
C ALA A 19 -12.38 8.44 5.55
N ASP A 20 -13.58 9.00 5.31
CA ASP A 20 -14.72 8.79 6.21
C ASP A 20 -15.10 7.30 6.22
N PRO A 21 -15.16 6.63 7.38
CA PRO A 21 -15.61 5.24 7.51
C PRO A 21 -16.97 4.94 6.85
N LYS A 22 -17.85 5.95 6.75
CA LYS A 22 -19.18 5.86 6.11
C LYS A 22 -19.17 6.34 4.66
N GLY A 23 -18.06 6.86 4.18
CA GLY A 23 -17.88 7.37 2.83
C GLY A 23 -17.80 6.25 1.79
N LYS A 24 -17.97 6.63 0.53
CA LYS A 24 -17.74 5.73 -0.62
C LYS A 24 -16.45 6.12 -1.31
N VAL A 25 -15.56 5.15 -1.46
CA VAL A 25 -14.30 5.29 -2.20
C VAL A 25 -14.36 4.38 -3.44
N PRO A 26 -14.11 4.90 -4.66
CA PRO A 26 -14.07 4.07 -5.86
C PRO A 26 -13.07 2.90 -5.72
N GLY A 27 -13.50 1.68 -6.04
CA GLY A 27 -12.67 0.48 -5.95
C GLY A 27 -12.63 -0.19 -4.58
N LEU A 28 -13.14 0.46 -3.52
CA LEU A 28 -13.32 -0.16 -2.21
C LEU A 28 -14.80 -0.46 -1.96
N MET A 29 -15.10 -1.68 -1.52
CA MET A 29 -16.46 -2.02 -1.07
C MET A 29 -16.81 -1.27 0.23
N HIS A 30 -15.84 -1.12 1.13
CA HIS A 30 -15.98 -0.44 2.41
C HIS A 30 -14.68 0.29 2.78
N VAL A 31 -14.78 1.50 3.31
CA VAL A 31 -13.65 2.19 3.96
C VAL A 31 -13.35 1.56 5.33
N GLN A 32 -14.41 1.14 6.02
CA GLN A 32 -14.36 0.39 7.28
C GLN A 32 -14.92 -1.01 7.04
N PHE A 33 -14.07 -2.03 7.10
CA PHE A 33 -14.44 -3.44 6.93
C PHE A 33 -14.47 -4.16 8.27
N GLY A 34 -15.67 -4.29 8.86
CA GLY A 34 -15.80 -4.73 10.25
C GLY A 34 -15.15 -3.69 11.17
N ASP A 35 -14.23 -4.13 12.02
CA ASP A 35 -13.49 -3.25 12.94
C ASP A 35 -12.19 -2.69 12.33
N TYR A 36 -11.90 -2.99 11.06
CA TYR A 36 -10.68 -2.53 10.38
C TYR A 36 -10.92 -1.40 9.38
N HIS A 37 -10.31 -0.25 9.62
CA HIS A 37 -10.21 0.86 8.67
C HIS A 37 -9.07 0.62 7.67
N VAL A 38 -9.11 1.27 6.50
CA VAL A 38 -7.99 1.24 5.52
C VAL A 38 -6.64 1.57 6.18
N LYS A 39 -6.62 2.53 7.09
CA LYS A 39 -5.41 2.98 7.81
C LYS A 39 -4.84 1.95 8.80
N ASP A 40 -5.63 0.94 9.16
CA ASP A 40 -5.20 -0.10 10.10
C ASP A 40 -4.36 -1.17 9.39
N ILE A 41 -4.16 -1.05 8.07
CA ILE A 41 -3.25 -1.89 7.30
C ILE A 41 -1.82 -1.43 7.55
N GLU A 42 -1.06 -2.24 8.30
CA GLU A 42 0.36 -2.01 8.55
C GLU A 42 1.24 -2.92 7.70
N PHE A 43 2.15 -2.33 6.93
CA PHE A 43 3.15 -3.06 6.17
C PHE A 43 4.37 -3.37 7.05
N VAL A 44 4.42 -4.58 7.60
CA VAL A 44 5.47 -4.99 8.55
C VAL A 44 6.66 -5.71 7.92
N ALA A 45 6.53 -6.18 6.67
CA ALA A 45 7.57 -6.89 5.96
C ALA A 45 7.39 -6.80 4.44
N ALA A 46 8.51 -6.84 3.72
CA ALA A 46 8.54 -6.92 2.26
C ALA A 46 9.71 -7.80 1.81
N PHE A 47 9.52 -8.51 0.70
CA PHE A 47 10.52 -9.39 0.12
C PHE A 47 10.62 -9.14 -1.39
N ASP A 48 11.84 -9.00 -1.88
CA ASP A 48 12.16 -8.89 -3.30
C ASP A 48 13.50 -9.57 -3.61
N VAL A 49 13.80 -9.74 -4.89
CA VAL A 49 15.06 -10.29 -5.40
C VAL A 49 15.84 -9.27 -6.24
N ASP A 50 15.21 -8.17 -6.64
CA ASP A 50 15.85 -7.10 -7.40
C ASP A 50 16.82 -6.32 -6.50
N ALA A 51 18.09 -6.24 -6.92
CA ALA A 51 19.13 -5.50 -6.22
C ALA A 51 18.82 -4.00 -6.09
N LYS A 52 17.96 -3.44 -6.95
CA LYS A 52 17.48 -2.06 -6.84
C LYS A 52 16.38 -1.88 -5.77
N LYS A 53 15.93 -2.95 -5.12
CA LYS A 53 14.87 -2.94 -4.09
C LYS A 53 15.33 -3.55 -2.77
N VAL A 54 16.13 -4.62 -2.82
CA VAL A 54 16.63 -5.30 -1.63
C VAL A 54 17.52 -4.37 -0.80
N GLY A 55 17.21 -4.25 0.49
CA GLY A 55 17.94 -3.39 1.43
C GLY A 55 17.47 -1.93 1.47
N LEU A 56 16.49 -1.56 0.63
CA LEU A 56 15.82 -0.27 0.72
C LEU A 56 14.65 -0.33 1.72
N ASP A 57 14.27 0.84 2.24
CA ASP A 57 12.99 1.00 2.91
C ASP A 57 11.84 0.71 1.94
N LEU A 58 10.70 0.24 2.45
CA LEU A 58 9.54 -0.04 1.62
C LEU A 58 9.05 1.21 0.89
N ALA A 59 9.10 2.38 1.52
CA ALA A 59 8.69 3.66 0.94
C ALA A 59 9.52 4.03 -0.31
N ASP A 60 10.81 3.65 -0.33
CA ASP A 60 11.69 3.86 -1.49
C ASP A 60 11.52 2.73 -2.51
N ALA A 61 11.42 1.48 -2.05
CA ALA A 61 11.37 0.30 -2.91
C ALA A 61 10.13 0.28 -3.83
N ILE A 62 9.00 0.87 -3.42
CA ILE A 62 7.79 0.95 -4.25
C ILE A 62 7.97 1.83 -5.49
N GLY A 63 8.89 2.80 -5.47
CA GLY A 63 9.23 3.66 -6.62
C GLY A 63 10.49 3.24 -7.37
N ALA A 64 11.11 2.13 -6.99
CA ALA A 64 12.40 1.70 -7.51
C ALA A 64 12.29 0.71 -8.68
N SER A 65 13.39 0.58 -9.43
CA SER A 65 13.49 -0.28 -10.63
C SER A 65 12.44 0.07 -11.69
N GLU A 66 11.84 -0.93 -12.33
CA GLU A 66 10.85 -0.79 -13.40
C GLU A 66 9.42 -0.57 -12.88
N ASN A 67 9.25 -0.17 -11.61
CA ASN A 67 7.92 0.20 -11.11
C ASN A 67 7.48 1.55 -11.74
N ASN A 68 6.24 1.63 -12.25
CA ASN A 68 5.69 2.78 -12.98
C ASN A 68 4.17 2.93 -12.91
#